data_AF-A0A102LHG5-F1
#
_entry.id   AF-A0A102LHG5-F1
#
_cell.length_a   1.000
_cell.length_b   1.000
_cell.length_c   1.000
_cell.angle_alpha   90.00
_cell.angle_beta   90.00
_cell.angle_gamma   90.00
#
_symmetry.space_group_name_H-M   'P 1'
#
loop_
_entity.id
_entity.type
_entity.pdbx_description
1 polymer ?
#
loop_
_entity_poly.entity_id
_entity_poly.type
_entity_poly.pdbx_seq_one_letter_code
_entity_poly.pdbx_strand_id
1 'polypeptide(L)'
;MARAERWRGASIFTPQQWLELGDERLLEAQLSVHPACTAIASDYAVADIWRAHQPGGTFSHRLDGPTWALVVRPVWQPTILVHSEAAHAAFLALQSGSTLAVALDAAFAIDPEFDFAAQWHAWIAASAITGTAAGMARA
;
A
#
# COMPACT_ATOMS: atom_id res chain seq x y z
N MET A 1 -8.54 27.35 -5.83
CA MET A 1 -9.84 26.70 -6.12
C MET A 1 -9.62 25.27 -6.61
N ALA A 2 -9.23 24.34 -5.74
CA ALA A 2 -8.92 22.95 -6.12
C ALA A 2 -9.26 21.95 -4.99
N ARG A 3 -10.48 22.00 -4.45
CA ARG A 3 -10.88 21.17 -3.28
C ARG A 3 -12.26 20.53 -3.39
N ALA A 4 -12.80 20.37 -4.61
CA ALA A 4 -14.14 19.82 -4.82
C ALA A 4 -14.18 18.43 -5.51
N GLU A 5 -13.08 17.91 -6.07
CA GLU A 5 -13.10 16.67 -6.88
C GLU A 5 -12.81 15.36 -6.10
N ARG A 6 -12.45 15.44 -4.82
CA ARG A 6 -11.94 14.28 -4.04
C ARG A 6 -13.00 13.26 -3.57
N TRP A 7 -14.27 13.41 -3.95
CA TRP A 7 -15.34 12.52 -3.47
C TRP A 7 -15.75 11.42 -4.46
N ARG A 8 -15.07 11.27 -5.61
CA ARG A 8 -15.21 10.03 -6.38
C ARG A 8 -14.52 8.91 -5.60
N GLY A 9 -15.26 7.87 -5.21
CA GLY A 9 -14.64 6.65 -4.71
C GLY A 9 -13.59 6.18 -5.70
N ALA A 10 -12.41 5.77 -5.22
CA ALA A 10 -11.41 5.19 -6.10
C ALA A 10 -12.04 3.97 -6.79
N SER A 11 -12.11 3.98 -8.12
CA SER A 11 -12.54 2.81 -8.86
C SER A 11 -11.47 1.73 -8.70
N ILE A 12 -11.80 0.69 -7.93
CA ILE A 12 -10.90 -0.42 -7.65
C ILE A 12 -10.96 -1.40 -8.83
N PHE A 13 -9.80 -1.73 -9.39
CA PHE A 13 -9.66 -2.75 -10.40
C PHE A 13 -10.18 -4.10 -9.88
N THR A 14 -10.95 -4.80 -10.70
CA THR A 14 -11.31 -6.20 -10.46
C THR A 14 -10.08 -7.10 -10.64
N PRO A 15 -10.09 -8.33 -10.11
CA PRO A 15 -9.03 -9.30 -10.38
C PRO A 15 -8.79 -9.52 -11.89
N GLN A 16 -9.86 -9.52 -12.69
CA GLN A 16 -9.76 -9.64 -14.14
C GLN A 16 -9.05 -8.44 -14.77
N GLN A 17 -9.32 -7.21 -14.32
CA GLN A 17 -8.64 -6.01 -14.84
C GLN A 17 -7.14 -6.00 -14.51
N TRP A 18 -6.74 -6.55 -13.36
CA TRP A 18 -5.33 -6.75 -13.05
C TRP A 18 -4.67 -7.77 -13.98
N LEU A 19 -5.34 -8.89 -14.27
CA LEU A 19 -4.84 -9.91 -15.19
C LEU A 19 -4.72 -9.40 -16.64
N GLU A 20 -5.66 -8.57 -17.08
CA GLU A 20 -5.68 -8.00 -18.44
C GLU A 20 -4.57 -6.97 -18.70
N LEU A 21 -3.94 -6.42 -17.65
CA LEU A 21 -2.83 -5.49 -17.82
C LEU A 21 -1.62 -6.20 -18.44
N GLY A 22 -1.33 -7.43 -18.01
CA GLY A 22 -0.17 -8.21 -18.42
C GLY A 22 1.15 -7.74 -17.78
N ASP A 23 2.12 -8.65 -17.66
CA ASP A 23 3.32 -8.45 -16.83
C ASP A 23 4.20 -7.26 -17.26
N GLU A 24 4.52 -7.14 -18.56
CA GLU A 24 5.36 -6.04 -19.07
C GLU A 24 4.74 -4.67 -18.80
N ARG A 25 3.44 -4.53 -19.10
CA ARG A 25 2.71 -3.27 -18.86
C ARG A 25 2.50 -3.00 -17.38
N LEU A 26 2.43 -4.04 -16.56
CA LEU A 26 2.31 -3.91 -15.11
C LEU A 26 3.60 -3.35 -14.50
N LEU A 27 4.78 -3.80 -14.94
CA LEU A 27 6.06 -3.29 -14.47
C LEU A 27 6.26 -1.81 -14.82
N GLU A 28 5.83 -1.39 -16.01
CA GLU A 28 5.91 0.01 -16.45
C GLU A 28 4.80 0.89 -15.87
N ALA A 29 3.76 0.31 -15.26
CA ALA A 29 2.62 1.07 -14.75
C ALA A 29 2.98 1.86 -13.49
N GLN A 30 2.51 3.11 -13.46
CA GLN A 30 2.31 3.83 -12.21
C GLN A 30 1.01 3.32 -11.58
N LEU A 31 1.08 2.83 -10.35
CA LEU A 31 -0.09 2.31 -9.66
C LEU A 31 -0.81 3.43 -8.91
N SER A 32 -2.14 3.42 -8.96
CA SER A 32 -2.96 4.29 -8.13
C SER A 32 -2.98 3.75 -6.71
N VAL A 33 -2.39 4.48 -5.76
CA VAL A 33 -2.54 4.23 -4.32
C VAL A 33 -3.85 4.84 -3.84
N HIS A 34 -4.59 4.13 -2.98
CA HIS A 34 -5.84 4.65 -2.44
C HIS A 34 -5.58 5.95 -1.64
N PRO A 35 -6.35 7.03 -1.83
CA PRO A 35 -6.06 8.34 -1.21
C PRO A 35 -6.20 8.37 0.32
N ALA A 36 -6.87 7.36 0.89
CA ALA A 36 -6.96 7.15 2.34
C ALA A 36 -5.97 6.08 2.85
N CYS A 37 -4.97 5.71 2.04
CA CYS A 37 -3.86 4.85 2.45
C CYS A 37 -2.67 5.72 2.86
N THR A 38 -2.06 5.45 4.00
CA THR A 38 -0.88 6.18 4.49
C THR A 38 0.16 5.20 5.00
N ALA A 39 1.40 5.36 4.55
CA ALA A 39 2.53 4.58 5.01
C ALA A 39 3.08 5.17 6.32
N ILE A 40 3.37 4.30 7.29
CA ILE A 40 3.97 4.65 8.58
C ILE A 40 5.21 3.77 8.79
N ALA A 41 6.33 4.42 9.08
CA ALA A 41 7.52 3.80 9.65
C ALA A 41 7.74 4.37 11.06
N SER A 42 8.04 3.50 12.01
CA SER A 42 8.18 3.88 13.41
C SER A 42 9.18 2.95 14.09
N ASP A 43 10.00 3.49 15.00
CA ASP A 43 10.91 2.68 15.85
C ASP A 43 10.16 1.90 16.95
N TYR A 44 8.86 2.18 17.11
CA TYR A 44 7.98 1.55 18.08
C TYR A 44 6.92 0.68 17.40
N ALA A 45 6.40 -0.30 18.15
CA ALA A 45 5.40 -1.29 17.74
C ALA A 45 4.00 -0.68 17.56
N VAL A 46 3.87 0.39 16.76
CA VAL A 46 2.66 1.21 16.63
C VAL A 46 1.46 0.43 16.13
N ALA A 47 1.68 -0.58 15.28
CA ALA A 47 0.60 -1.47 14.83
C ALA A 47 0.05 -2.32 15.98
N ASP A 48 0.93 -2.84 16.85
CA ASP A 48 0.51 -3.66 17.99
C ASP A 48 -0.15 -2.80 19.07
N ILE A 49 0.36 -1.58 19.31
CA ILE A 49 -0.27 -0.59 20.17
C ILE A 49 -1.68 -0.28 19.68
N TRP A 50 -1.86 -0.03 18.37
CA TRP A 50 -3.18 0.23 17.80
C TRP A 50 -4.11 -0.96 17.91
N ARG A 51 -3.63 -2.18 17.64
CA ARG A 51 -4.40 -3.44 17.77
C ARG A 51 -4.84 -3.69 19.21
N ALA A 52 -3.99 -3.38 20.20
CA ALA A 52 -4.33 -3.52 21.61
C ALA A 52 -5.54 -2.65 22.02
N HIS A 53 -5.77 -1.54 21.32
CA HIS A 53 -6.92 -0.66 21.54
C HIS A 53 -8.15 -0.99 20.67
N GLN A 54 -8.09 -2.04 19.84
CA GLN A 54 -9.25 -2.54 19.10
C GLN A 54 -10.07 -3.53 19.94
N PRO A 55 -11.36 -3.77 19.59
CA PRO A 55 -12.16 -4.79 20.25
C PRO A 55 -11.45 -6.16 20.26
N GLY A 56 -11.26 -6.73 21.45
CA GLY A 56 -10.55 -8.01 21.63
C GLY A 56 -9.02 -7.91 21.59
N GLY A 57 -8.46 -6.70 21.52
CA GLY A 57 -7.02 -6.46 21.53
C GLY A 57 -6.35 -6.88 22.83
N THR A 58 -5.11 -7.37 22.70
CA THR A 58 -4.22 -7.67 23.84
C THR A 58 -2.98 -6.79 23.75
N PHE A 59 -2.50 -6.32 24.91
CA PHE A 59 -1.28 -5.52 24.96
C PHE A 59 -0.05 -6.38 24.68
N SER A 60 0.79 -5.93 23.76
CA SER A 60 2.13 -6.49 23.58
C SER A 60 3.03 -6.09 24.74
N HIS A 61 3.90 -7.01 25.17
CA HIS A 61 4.91 -6.74 26.19
C HIS A 61 6.13 -5.98 25.64
N ARG A 62 6.31 -5.93 24.31
CA ARG A 62 7.44 -5.28 23.65
C ARG A 62 6.95 -4.18 22.72
N LEU A 63 7.32 -2.94 23.03
CA LEU A 63 6.86 -1.74 22.32
C LEU A 63 7.96 -1.03 21.53
N ASP A 64 9.22 -1.41 21.75
CA ASP A 64 10.46 -0.84 21.20
C ASP A 64 10.95 -1.59 19.94
N GLY A 65 10.03 -2.17 19.17
CA GLY A 65 10.35 -2.83 17.91
C GLY A 65 9.94 -1.98 16.71
N PRO A 66 10.78 -1.87 15.67
CA PRO A 66 10.41 -1.11 14.48
C PRO A 66 9.18 -1.72 13.81
N THR A 67 8.35 -0.86 13.24
CA THR A 67 7.14 -1.24 12.52
C THR A 67 7.04 -0.46 11.23
N TRP A 68 6.83 -1.19 10.15
CA TRP A 68 6.41 -0.65 8.87
C TRP A 68 4.98 -1.10 8.58
N ALA A 69 4.10 -0.13 8.37
CA ALA A 69 2.70 -0.41 8.20
C ALA A 69 2.02 0.54 7.22
N LEU A 70 0.90 0.11 6.68
CA LEU A 70 -0.06 0.94 5.98
C LEU A 70 -1.31 1.08 6.84
N VAL A 71 -1.72 2.32 7.09
CA VAL A 71 -3.09 2.61 7.52
C VAL A 71 -3.94 2.66 6.28
N VAL A 72 -4.90 1.75 6.16
CA VAL A 72 -5.80 1.65 5.02
C VAL A 72 -7.24 1.86 5.46
N ARG A 73 -8.07 2.38 4.56
CA ARG A 73 -9.50 2.60 4.80
C ARG A 73 -10.31 2.22 3.55
N PRO A 74 -10.47 0.91 3.27
CA PRO A 74 -11.23 0.44 2.10
C PRO A 74 -12.72 0.78 2.20
N VAL A 75 -13.26 0.85 3.42
CA VAL A 75 -14.65 1.24 3.71
C VAL A 75 -14.68 2.41 4.71
N TRP A 76 -15.53 2.37 5.74
CA TRP A 76 -15.60 3.47 6.71
C TRP A 76 -14.66 3.30 7.91
N GLN A 77 -14.24 2.07 8.23
CA GLN A 77 -13.31 1.77 9.33
C GLN A 77 -11.87 1.67 8.82
N PRO A 78 -10.89 2.31 9.49
CA PRO A 78 -9.49 2.09 9.20
C PRO A 78 -9.04 0.72 9.72
N THR A 79 -8.08 0.12 9.02
CA THR A 79 -7.33 -1.05 9.49
C THR A 79 -5.84 -0.86 9.20
N ILE A 80 -5.01 -1.73 9.77
CA ILE A 80 -3.55 -1.68 9.62
C ILE A 80 -3.06 -2.94 8.92
N LEU A 81 -2.34 -2.76 7.81
CA LEU A 81 -1.54 -3.79 7.18
C LEU A 81 -0.08 -3.60 7.62
N VAL A 82 0.47 -4.54 8.38
CA VAL A 82 1.91 -4.57 8.68
C VAL A 82 2.62 -5.30 7.55
N HIS A 83 3.78 -4.80 7.14
CA HIS A 83 4.60 -5.41 6.10
C HIS A 83 6.10 -5.24 6.41
N SER A 84 6.96 -5.79 5.57
CA SER A 84 8.41 -5.65 5.73
C SER A 84 8.91 -4.23 5.40
N GLU A 85 10.15 -3.93 5.78
CA GLU A 85 10.85 -2.71 5.36
C GLU A 85 10.96 -2.62 3.84
N ALA A 86 11.29 -3.73 3.17
CA ALA A 86 11.36 -3.81 1.71
C ALA A 86 10.01 -3.47 1.05
N ALA A 87 8.91 -4.05 1.55
CA ALA A 87 7.55 -3.70 1.11
C ALA A 87 7.25 -2.21 1.34
N HIS A 88 7.72 -1.65 2.46
CA HIS A 88 7.53 -0.24 2.77
C HIS A 88 8.23 0.67 1.76
N ALA A 89 9.49 0.40 1.44
CA ALA A 89 10.25 1.16 0.45
C ALA A 89 9.58 1.10 -0.94
N ALA A 90 9.15 -0.09 -1.38
CA ALA A 90 8.37 -0.23 -2.61
C ALA A 90 7.08 0.60 -2.57
N PHE A 91 6.33 0.53 -1.47
CA PHE A 91 5.08 1.27 -1.35
C PHE A 91 5.28 2.79 -1.35
N LEU A 92 6.36 3.30 -0.75
CA LEU A 92 6.71 4.72 -0.84
C LEU A 92 7.02 5.15 -2.28
N ALA A 93 7.73 4.32 -3.05
CA ALA A 93 7.96 4.57 -4.46
C ALA A 93 6.64 4.63 -5.25
N LEU A 94 5.71 3.68 -5.04
CA LEU A 94 4.38 3.71 -5.66
C LEU A 94 3.59 4.98 -5.26
N GLN A 95 3.60 5.33 -3.98
CA GLN A 95 2.90 6.52 -3.47
C GLN A 95 3.47 7.83 -4.03
N SER A 96 4.76 7.85 -4.39
CA SER A 96 5.40 8.98 -5.08
C SER A 96 5.07 9.07 -6.58
N GLY A 97 4.33 8.11 -7.13
CA GLY A 97 4.00 8.03 -8.56
C GLY A 97 5.08 7.38 -9.41
N SER A 98 6.01 6.63 -8.80
CA SER A 98 6.98 5.83 -9.55
C SER A 98 6.32 4.60 -10.19
N THR A 99 6.99 3.99 -11.16
CA THR A 99 6.53 2.74 -11.77
C THR A 99 6.69 1.57 -10.82
N LEU A 100 5.98 0.47 -11.07
CA LEU A 100 6.15 -0.76 -10.30
C LEU A 100 7.59 -1.30 -10.38
N ALA A 101 8.25 -1.22 -11.54
CA ALA A 101 9.64 -1.63 -11.67
C ALA A 101 10.56 -0.90 -10.67
N VAL A 102 10.44 0.43 -10.57
CA VAL A 102 11.23 1.23 -9.61
C VAL A 102 10.89 0.86 -8.16
N ALA A 103 9.63 0.57 -7.87
CA ALA A 103 9.23 0.10 -6.55
C ALA A 103 9.83 -1.27 -6.20
N LEU A 104 9.87 -2.20 -7.15
CA LEU A 104 10.51 -3.51 -6.97
C LEU A 104 12.01 -3.38 -6.78
N ASP A 105 12.69 -2.52 -7.55
CA ASP A 105 14.11 -2.24 -7.36
C ASP A 105 14.40 -1.75 -5.93
N ALA A 106 13.53 -0.88 -5.39
CA ALA A 106 13.66 -0.38 -4.02
C ALA A 106 13.47 -1.48 -2.96
N ALA A 107 12.53 -2.41 -3.16
CA ALA A 107 12.37 -3.56 -2.27
C ALA A 107 13.55 -4.52 -2.35
N PHE A 108 13.97 -4.91 -3.55
CA PHE A 108 15.06 -5.87 -3.75
C PHE A 108 16.42 -5.33 -3.33
N ALA A 109 16.61 -4.00 -3.32
CA ALA A 109 17.81 -3.39 -2.75
C ALA A 109 17.93 -3.57 -1.23
N ILE A 110 16.80 -3.75 -0.52
CA ILE A 110 16.75 -4.00 0.92
C ILE A 110 16.75 -5.49 1.21
N ASP A 111 15.94 -6.25 0.47
CA ASP A 111 15.76 -7.68 0.64
C ASP A 111 15.74 -8.40 -0.72
N PRO A 112 16.85 -9.04 -1.14
CA PRO A 112 16.91 -9.80 -2.39
C PRO A 112 15.93 -10.99 -2.45
N GLU A 113 15.43 -11.47 -1.32
CA GLU A 113 14.45 -12.56 -1.23
C GLU A 113 13.00 -12.06 -1.13
N PHE A 114 12.77 -10.75 -1.36
CA PHE A 114 11.45 -10.13 -1.25
C PHE A 114 10.37 -10.86 -2.06
N ASP A 115 9.39 -11.41 -1.35
CA ASP A 115 8.23 -12.08 -1.95
C ASP A 115 7.21 -11.05 -2.48
N PHE A 116 7.46 -10.59 -3.70
CA PHE A 116 6.57 -9.66 -4.38
C PHE A 116 5.17 -10.24 -4.56
N ALA A 117 5.02 -11.53 -4.86
CA ALA A 117 3.71 -12.12 -5.11
C ALA A 117 2.83 -12.05 -3.86
N ALA A 118 3.34 -12.45 -2.70
CA ALA A 118 2.62 -12.33 -1.44
C ALA A 118 2.28 -10.86 -1.10
N GLN A 119 3.24 -9.95 -1.29
CA GLN A 119 3.02 -8.55 -0.96
C GLN A 119 2.01 -7.88 -1.90
N TRP A 120 2.02 -8.23 -3.18
CA TRP A 120 1.04 -7.82 -4.18
C TRP A 120 -0.38 -8.20 -3.76
N HIS A 121 -0.57 -9.47 -3.39
CA HIS A 121 -1.86 -9.95 -2.89
C HIS A 121 -2.31 -9.19 -1.64
N ALA A 122 -1.40 -8.90 -0.71
CA ALA A 122 -1.72 -8.15 0.51
C ALA A 122 -2.18 -6.71 0.19
N TRP A 123 -1.52 -6.01 -0.73
CA TRP A 123 -1.91 -4.65 -1.12
C TRP A 123 -3.26 -4.61 -1.83
N ILE A 124 -3.56 -5.58 -2.71
CA ILE A 124 -4.88 -5.67 -3.37
C ILE A 124 -5.97 -5.97 -2.33
N ALA A 125 -5.75 -6.96 -1.46
CA ALA A 125 -6.74 -7.35 -0.45
C ALA A 125 -7.07 -6.22 0.54
N ALA A 126 -6.08 -5.36 0.82
CA ALA A 126 -6.25 -4.19 1.67
C ALA A 126 -6.82 -2.95 0.94
N SER A 127 -7.04 -3.04 -0.38
CA SER A 127 -7.31 -1.90 -1.27
C SER A 127 -6.29 -0.77 -1.13
N ALA A 128 -5.03 -1.11 -0.83
CA ALA A 128 -3.94 -0.14 -0.71
C ALA A 128 -3.55 0.41 -2.09
N ILE A 129 -3.62 -0.44 -3.11
CA ILE A 129 -3.54 -0.10 -4.54
C ILE A 129 -4.91 -0.37 -5.19
N THR A 130 -5.31 0.48 -6.12
CA THR A 130 -6.68 0.44 -6.70
C THR A 130 -6.70 0.26 -8.21
N GLY A 131 -5.56 0.34 -8.89
CA GLY A 131 -5.47 0.21 -10.33
C GLY A 131 -4.21 0.89 -10.86
N THR A 132 -4.22 1.30 -12.11
CA THR A 132 -3.16 2.12 -12.70
C THR A 132 -3.54 3.60 -12.70
N ALA A 133 -2.55 4.48 -12.65
CA ALA A 133 -2.72 5.91 -12.87
C ALA A 133 -2.84 6.19 -14.38
N ALA A 134 -3.81 5.57 -15.05
CA ALA A 134 -4.06 5.83 -16.47
C ALA A 134 -4.72 7.21 -16.63
N GLY A 135 -3.90 8.25 -16.86
CA GLY A 135 -4.34 9.53 -17.41
C GLY A 135 -4.95 10.54 -16.42
N MET A 136 -4.12 11.20 -15.63
CA MET A 136 -4.32 12.63 -15.29
C MET A 136 -3.86 13.57 -16.43
N ALA A 137 -3.67 13.03 -17.64
CA ALA A 137 -3.41 13.78 -18.86
C ALA A 137 -4.56 13.54 -19.84
N ARG A 138 -5.61 14.35 -19.74
CA ARG A 138 -6.39 14.97 -20.83
C ARG A 138 -7.48 15.86 -20.22
N ALA A 139 -7.14 17.12 -19.99
CA ALA A 139 -8.05 18.26 -20.11
C ALA A 139 -7.72 18.99 -21.41
#